data_AF-A0AAN7JF49-F1
#
_entry.id   AF-A0AAN7JF49-F1
#
_cell.length_a   1.000
_cell.length_b   1.000
_cell.length_c   1.000
_cell.angle_alpha   90.00
_cell.angle_beta   90.00
_cell.angle_gamma   90.00
#
_symmetry.space_group_name_H-M   'P 1'
#
loop_
_entity.id
_entity.type
_entity.pdbx_description
1 polymer ?
#
loop_
_entity_poly.entity_id
_entity_poly.type
_entity_poly.pdbx_seq_one_letter_code
_entity_poly.pdbx_strand_id
1 'polypeptide(L)'
;MPTKVLVRFSPSQGRSIRKSSTLSALLIFVVISFVSVLCESSVVEVTRTCMERSVIERVEEGYREKIRKKNRRRSSRRSKQSIPLTSGREAEDSYRLSHEREPDETANTEDQQSTCHCLDKNALETEEAREAFPVASVAHGIPCKDQRKLVSKNALDGCNKFYMWLLIKKKEKVLSEARVLALGPKSMSIYVPQLAIEKTICYDDVEGLTVEWLEATSTVILTFGDGSLHVASPTRKIRMLEECVMVKSPLELDPGPSGISASSSSALYSGLEIQPLVFPITVGLLSTVPVVLHAVGEGACVDISARLYGSSYLK
;
A
#
# COMPACT_ATOMS: atom_id res chain seq x y z
N MET A 1 -36.51 -19.99 -37.63
CA MET A 1 -37.68 -19.08 -37.66
C MET A 1 -37.59 -18.16 -36.44
N PRO A 2 -37.04 -16.94 -36.52
CA PRO A 2 -36.98 -16.06 -35.35
C PRO A 2 -38.23 -15.16 -35.28
N THR A 3 -38.97 -15.30 -34.18
CA THR A 3 -40.16 -14.52 -33.85
C THR A 3 -39.73 -13.14 -33.34
N LYS A 4 -40.03 -12.07 -34.09
CA LYS A 4 -39.83 -10.68 -33.65
C LYS A 4 -40.99 -10.28 -32.75
N VAL A 5 -40.70 -9.98 -31.48
CA VAL A 5 -41.65 -9.38 -30.54
C VAL A 5 -41.68 -7.88 -30.77
N LEU A 6 -42.82 -7.37 -31.25
CA LEU A 6 -43.07 -5.95 -31.49
C LEU A 6 -43.68 -5.33 -30.22
N VAL A 7 -42.90 -4.56 -29.47
CA VAL A 7 -43.40 -3.78 -28.32
C VAL A 7 -43.93 -2.43 -28.84
N ARG A 8 -45.25 -2.22 -28.76
CA ARG A 8 -45.89 -0.92 -29.01
C ARG A 8 -45.82 -0.07 -27.74
N PHE A 9 -45.17 1.09 -27.83
CA PHE A 9 -45.29 2.16 -26.84
C PHE A 9 -46.34 3.18 -27.31
N SER A 10 -47.35 3.43 -26.48
CA SER A 10 -48.33 4.50 -26.65
C SER A 10 -47.81 5.79 -25.99
N PRO A 11 -47.87 6.96 -26.64
CA PRO A 11 -47.51 8.22 -26.00
C PRO A 11 -48.71 8.74 -25.21
N SER A 12 -48.59 8.78 -23.88
CA SER A 12 -49.53 9.51 -23.02
C SER A 12 -49.05 10.96 -22.83
N GLN A 13 -50.03 11.86 -22.84
CA GLN A 13 -49.84 13.30 -22.95
C GLN A 13 -49.24 13.96 -21.69
N GLY A 14 -48.44 15.00 -21.94
CA GLY A 14 -48.69 16.32 -21.36
C GLY A 14 -48.37 16.53 -19.88
N ARG A 15 -47.08 16.61 -19.54
CA ARG A 15 -46.63 17.47 -18.43
C ARG A 15 -45.48 18.36 -18.87
N SER A 16 -45.74 19.66 -18.84
CA SER A 16 -44.76 20.73 -18.98
C SER A 16 -43.83 20.69 -17.77
N ILE A 17 -42.78 19.87 -17.86
CA ILE A 17 -41.69 19.81 -16.89
C ILE A 17 -40.69 20.88 -17.31
N ARG A 18 -40.46 21.85 -16.42
CA ARG A 18 -39.41 22.86 -16.53
C ARG A 18 -38.07 22.17 -16.85
N LYS A 19 -37.64 22.21 -18.11
CA LYS A 19 -36.43 21.54 -18.64
C LYS A 19 -35.10 22.17 -18.16
N SER A 20 -35.12 23.01 -17.12
CA SER A 20 -33.96 23.78 -16.69
C SER A 20 -33.12 23.10 -15.60
N SER A 21 -33.66 22.11 -14.87
CA SER A 21 -32.93 21.50 -13.73
C SER A 21 -32.18 20.21 -14.06
N THR A 22 -32.57 19.49 -15.11
CA THR A 22 -31.89 18.23 -15.49
C THR A 22 -30.59 18.48 -16.26
N LEU A 23 -30.54 19.56 -17.04
CA LEU A 23 -29.31 19.97 -17.74
C LEU A 23 -28.23 20.46 -16.75
N SER A 24 -28.59 21.14 -15.66
CA SER A 24 -27.58 21.54 -14.66
C SER A 24 -27.06 20.35 -13.87
N ALA A 25 -27.90 19.38 -13.51
CA ALA A 25 -27.47 18.17 -12.82
C ALA A 25 -26.54 17.30 -13.68
N LEU A 26 -26.82 17.17 -14.99
CA LEU A 26 -25.95 16.47 -15.93
C LEU A 26 -24.63 17.21 -16.17
N LEU A 27 -24.65 18.55 -16.25
CA LEU A 27 -23.43 19.35 -16.35
C LEU A 27 -22.57 19.23 -15.09
N ILE A 28 -23.17 19.24 -13.90
CA ILE A 28 -22.44 19.04 -12.65
C ILE A 28 -21.83 17.63 -12.59
N PHE A 29 -22.56 16.59 -13.00
CA PHE A 29 -22.03 15.23 -13.04
C PHE A 29 -20.87 15.09 -14.04
N VAL A 30 -21.01 15.66 -15.24
CA VAL A 30 -19.96 15.63 -16.26
C VAL A 30 -18.74 16.43 -15.79
N VAL A 31 -18.93 17.59 -15.15
CA VAL A 31 -17.81 18.39 -14.60
C VAL A 31 -17.15 17.66 -13.44
N ILE A 32 -17.89 17.03 -12.52
CA ILE A 32 -17.29 16.26 -11.43
C ILE A 32 -16.52 15.05 -11.98
N SER A 33 -17.09 14.29 -12.91
CA SER A 33 -16.40 13.16 -13.55
C SER A 33 -15.18 13.62 -14.36
N PHE A 34 -15.27 14.74 -15.07
CA PHE A 34 -14.17 15.28 -15.88
C PHE A 34 -13.06 15.88 -15.00
N VAL A 35 -13.41 16.55 -13.89
CA VAL A 35 -12.45 16.99 -12.87
C VAL A 35 -11.84 15.79 -12.17
N SER A 36 -12.59 14.73 -11.86
CA SER A 36 -12.03 13.48 -11.33
C SER A 36 -11.07 12.81 -12.32
N VAL A 37 -11.37 12.78 -13.62
CA VAL A 37 -10.53 12.17 -14.67
C VAL A 37 -9.29 13.02 -15.01
N LEU A 38 -9.41 14.36 -15.02
CA LEU A 38 -8.27 15.27 -15.23
C LEU A 38 -7.39 15.37 -13.99
N CYS A 39 -7.98 15.31 -12.80
CA CYS A 39 -7.26 15.14 -11.55
C CYS A 39 -6.58 13.76 -11.55
N GLU A 40 -7.23 12.68 -11.99
CA GLU A 40 -6.56 11.38 -12.16
C GLU A 40 -5.39 11.44 -13.15
N SER A 41 -5.49 12.15 -14.27
CA SER A 41 -4.40 12.13 -15.27
C SER A 41 -3.17 12.93 -14.83
N SER A 42 -3.37 14.09 -14.20
CA SER A 42 -2.28 14.96 -13.72
C SER A 42 -1.77 14.56 -12.33
N VAL A 43 -2.65 14.11 -11.43
CA VAL A 43 -2.27 13.56 -10.12
C VAL A 43 -1.64 12.19 -10.31
N VAL A 44 -2.02 11.34 -11.26
CA VAL A 44 -1.32 10.05 -11.47
C VAL A 44 0.11 10.28 -11.98
N GLU A 45 0.40 11.23 -12.87
CA GLU A 45 1.79 11.50 -13.28
C GLU A 45 2.62 12.24 -12.22
N VAL A 46 2.03 13.21 -11.51
CA VAL A 46 2.71 13.94 -10.42
C VAL A 46 2.89 13.06 -9.19
N THR A 47 1.90 12.22 -8.83
CA THR A 47 2.06 11.25 -7.73
C THR A 47 2.96 10.09 -8.12
N ARG A 48 2.98 9.64 -9.38
CA ARG A 48 3.93 8.63 -9.83
C ARG A 48 5.37 9.13 -9.72
N THR A 49 5.65 10.34 -10.19
CA THR A 49 7.00 10.92 -10.09
C THR A 49 7.39 11.29 -8.65
N CYS A 50 6.46 11.83 -7.85
CA CYS A 50 6.69 12.08 -6.42
C CYS A 50 6.85 10.79 -5.59
N MET A 51 6.09 9.73 -5.89
CA MET A 51 6.17 8.48 -5.13
C MET A 51 7.33 7.59 -5.56
N GLU A 52 7.67 7.52 -6.86
CA GLU A 52 8.91 6.87 -7.32
C GLU A 52 10.13 7.53 -6.66
N ARG A 53 10.16 8.86 -6.55
CA ARG A 53 11.18 9.57 -5.75
C ARG A 53 11.12 9.25 -4.26
N SER A 54 9.93 9.24 -3.64
CA SER A 54 9.81 8.98 -2.19
C SER A 54 10.17 7.54 -1.78
N VAL A 55 9.93 6.55 -2.64
CA VAL A 55 10.30 5.15 -2.39
C VAL A 55 11.80 4.98 -2.52
N ILE A 56 12.43 5.60 -3.54
CA ILE A 56 13.89 5.62 -3.71
C ILE A 56 14.55 6.35 -2.52
N GLU A 57 14.03 7.52 -2.12
CA GLU A 57 14.55 8.28 -0.97
C GLU A 57 14.42 7.52 0.35
N ARG A 58 13.28 6.88 0.62
CA ARG A 58 13.09 6.09 1.85
C ARG A 58 14.03 4.89 1.94
N VAL A 59 14.32 4.26 0.80
CA VAL A 59 15.32 3.17 0.72
C VAL A 59 16.73 3.72 0.97
N GLU A 60 17.13 4.82 0.31
CA GLU A 60 18.45 5.43 0.51
C GLU A 60 18.67 5.97 1.94
N GLU A 61 17.64 6.56 2.54
CA GLU A 61 17.71 7.11 3.90
C GLU A 61 17.87 6.00 4.94
N GLY A 62 17.22 4.85 4.75
CA GLY A 62 17.44 3.66 5.56
C GLY A 62 18.89 3.13 5.52
N TYR A 63 19.57 3.26 4.38
CA TYR A 63 21.00 2.91 4.26
C TYR A 63 21.91 3.98 4.89
N ARG A 64 21.62 5.28 4.72
CA ARG A 64 22.38 6.38 5.35
C ARG A 64 22.31 6.33 6.88
N GLU A 65 21.15 6.03 7.45
CA GLU A 65 20.94 5.86 8.90
C GLU A 65 21.78 4.70 9.47
N LYS A 66 21.87 3.57 8.77
CA LYS A 66 22.71 2.42 9.16
C LYS A 66 24.21 2.76 9.11
N ILE A 67 24.66 3.53 8.12
CA ILE A 67 26.04 4.00 8.02
C ILE A 67 26.39 4.96 9.17
N ARG A 68 25.49 5.91 9.49
CA ARG A 68 25.66 6.83 10.63
C ARG A 68 25.76 6.07 11.97
N LYS A 69 24.91 5.08 12.21
CA LYS A 69 24.97 4.24 13.43
C LYS A 69 26.25 3.41 13.52
N LYS A 70 26.77 2.90 12.39
CA LYS A 70 28.05 2.17 12.34
C LYS A 70 29.24 3.08 12.66
N ASN A 71 29.24 4.31 12.15
CA ASN A 71 30.31 5.28 12.42
C ASN A 71 30.29 5.78 13.88
N ARG A 72 29.11 5.98 14.48
CA ARG A 72 28.98 6.36 15.89
C ARG A 72 29.55 5.30 16.85
N ARG A 73 29.44 4.02 16.50
CA ARG A 73 30.06 2.91 17.28
C ARG A 73 31.58 2.86 17.15
N ARG A 74 32.15 3.34 16.03
CA ARG A 74 33.60 3.41 15.82
C ARG A 74 34.24 4.62 16.53
N SER A 75 33.55 5.77 16.60
CA SER A 75 34.07 6.95 17.33
C SER A 75 34.07 6.74 18.85
N SER A 76 33.08 6.03 19.40
CA SER A 76 33.00 5.73 20.84
C SER A 76 34.15 4.84 21.36
N ARG A 77 34.76 4.00 20.51
CA ARG A 77 35.93 3.19 20.90
C ARG A 77 37.25 3.96 20.93
N ARG A 78 37.34 5.11 20.25
CA ARG A 78 38.59 5.89 20.18
C ARG A 78 38.73 6.93 21.31
N SER A 79 37.69 7.15 22.11
CA SER A 79 37.67 8.18 23.17
C SER A 79 38.10 7.70 24.56
N LYS A 80 38.54 6.45 24.72
CA LYS A 80 38.98 5.91 26.03
C LYS A 80 40.50 5.97 26.28
N GLN A 81 41.25 6.69 25.45
CA GLN A 81 42.68 6.94 25.63
C GLN A 81 43.00 8.43 25.43
N SER A 82 42.56 9.27 26.36
CA SER A 82 43.18 10.59 26.56
C SER A 82 42.77 11.12 27.93
N ILE A 83 43.72 11.16 28.85
CA ILE A 83 43.64 11.85 30.14
C ILE A 83 43.75 13.35 29.84
N PRO A 84 42.81 14.23 30.23
CA PRO A 84 42.99 15.66 30.12
C PRO A 84 43.44 16.25 31.47
N LEU A 85 44.58 16.94 31.44
CA LEU A 85 44.93 17.98 32.42
C LEU A 85 44.27 19.30 31.99
N THR A 86 43.49 19.85 32.92
CA THR A 86 43.19 21.26 33.22
C THR A 86 43.28 22.35 32.14
N SER A 87 42.23 23.20 32.15
CA SER A 87 42.19 24.68 31.96
C SER A 87 41.63 25.25 30.64
N GLY A 88 40.83 26.33 30.78
CA GLY A 88 40.21 27.18 29.75
C GLY A 88 38.80 26.71 29.36
N ARG A 89 37.66 27.24 29.81
CA ARG A 89 37.17 28.64 29.90
C ARG A 89 37.37 29.42 28.60
N GLU A 90 36.24 29.85 28.03
CA GLU A 90 36.04 30.81 26.92
C GLU A 90 36.07 30.25 25.49
N ALA A 91 34.93 29.73 24.97
CA ALA A 91 34.71 29.59 23.52
C ALA A 91 33.25 29.36 23.04
N GLU A 92 32.19 29.58 23.85
CA GLU A 92 30.82 29.13 23.47
C GLU A 92 29.83 30.20 22.97
N ASP A 93 30.22 31.46 22.83
CA ASP A 93 29.26 32.54 22.45
C ASP A 93 29.25 32.93 20.96
N SER A 94 30.01 32.29 20.07
CA SER A 94 30.18 32.78 18.68
C SER A 94 29.25 32.17 17.62
N TYR A 95 28.37 31.21 17.93
CA TYR A 95 27.63 30.46 16.90
C TYR A 95 26.12 30.71 16.82
N ARG A 96 25.58 31.69 17.56
CA ARG A 96 24.13 31.92 17.64
C ARG A 96 23.58 33.11 16.83
N LEU A 97 24.38 33.70 15.94
CA LEU A 97 24.06 34.99 15.29
C LEU A 97 24.06 34.99 13.74
N SER A 98 23.99 33.84 13.07
CA SER A 98 24.11 33.77 11.61
C SER A 98 22.94 33.10 10.88
N HIS A 99 21.73 33.09 11.45
CA HIS A 99 20.57 32.51 10.75
C HIS A 99 19.30 33.37 10.78
N GLU A 100 19.45 34.68 10.59
CA GLU A 100 18.38 35.50 10.02
C GLU A 100 18.48 35.42 8.48
N ARG A 101 17.50 34.79 7.84
CA ARG A 101 17.29 34.90 6.39
C ARG A 101 16.07 35.79 6.17
N GLU A 102 16.31 36.89 5.48
CA GLU A 102 15.26 37.70 4.88
C GLU A 102 14.46 36.92 3.83
N PRO A 103 13.14 37.15 3.73
CA PRO A 103 12.35 36.70 2.59
C PRO A 103 12.39 37.75 1.46
N ASP A 104 12.95 37.34 0.33
CA ASP A 104 12.98 38.11 -0.92
C ASP A 104 11.64 37.94 -1.68
N GLU A 105 10.99 39.07 -1.97
CA GLU A 105 9.78 39.17 -2.79
C GLU A 105 10.16 39.21 -4.28
N THR A 106 9.74 38.23 -5.08
CA THR A 106 9.39 38.47 -6.50
C THR A 106 8.44 37.41 -7.06
N ALA A 107 7.18 37.79 -7.16
CA ALA A 107 6.30 37.80 -8.34
C ALA A 107 6.29 36.64 -9.37
N ASN A 108 5.04 36.16 -9.57
CA ASN A 108 4.36 35.83 -10.83
C ASN A 108 4.50 34.42 -11.43
N THR A 109 3.45 33.61 -11.20
CA THR A 109 2.83 32.79 -12.26
C THR A 109 1.34 32.65 -11.98
N GLU A 110 0.53 32.78 -13.03
CA GLU A 110 -0.93 32.90 -13.04
C GLU A 110 -1.61 31.61 -12.55
N ASP A 111 -2.26 31.69 -11.38
CA ASP A 111 -3.09 30.63 -10.82
C ASP A 111 -4.49 30.64 -11.45
N GLN A 112 -4.86 29.51 -12.06
CA GLN A 112 -6.26 29.16 -12.28
C GLN A 112 -6.97 29.09 -10.92
N GLN A 113 -7.79 30.10 -10.66
CA GLN A 113 -8.66 30.21 -9.50
C GLN A 113 -9.59 28.99 -9.38
N SER A 114 -9.15 27.98 -8.64
CA SER A 114 -10.09 27.19 -7.86
C SER A 114 -10.73 28.16 -6.86
N THR A 115 -12.05 28.27 -6.86
CA THR A 115 -12.82 29.14 -5.95
C THR A 115 -12.75 28.59 -4.53
N CYS A 116 -11.56 28.59 -3.95
CA CYS A 116 -11.37 28.60 -2.51
C CYS A 116 -11.78 29.98 -2.06
N HIS A 117 -12.92 30.10 -1.37
CA HIS A 117 -13.22 31.31 -0.63
C HIS A 117 -12.06 31.54 0.35
N CYS A 118 -11.16 32.45 0.00
CA CYS A 118 -10.13 32.93 0.89
C CYS A 118 -10.83 33.61 2.06
N LEU A 119 -11.01 32.86 3.15
CA LEU A 119 -11.45 33.43 4.40
C LEU A 119 -10.41 34.46 4.82
N ASP A 120 -10.88 35.68 5.08
CA ASP A 120 -10.05 36.75 5.61
C ASP A 120 -9.37 36.25 6.90
N LYS A 121 -8.04 36.16 6.86
CA LYS A 121 -7.24 35.63 7.98
C LYS A 121 -7.46 36.44 9.25
N ASN A 122 -7.74 37.74 9.11
CA ASN A 122 -7.93 38.65 10.22
C ASN A 122 -9.30 38.48 10.90
N ALA A 123 -10.32 38.06 10.14
CA ALA A 123 -11.65 37.79 10.70
C ALA A 123 -11.68 36.51 11.55
N LEU A 124 -10.81 35.54 11.23
CA LEU A 124 -10.74 34.24 11.92
C LEU A 124 -9.97 34.30 13.25
N GLU A 125 -9.16 35.34 13.48
CA GLU A 125 -8.36 35.50 14.70
C GLU A 125 -9.08 36.25 15.83
N THR A 126 -10.32 36.69 15.60
CA THR A 126 -11.15 37.29 16.66
C THR A 126 -11.49 36.25 17.75
N GLU A 127 -11.45 36.63 19.03
CA GLU A 127 -11.81 35.73 20.14
C GLU A 127 -13.23 35.17 19.97
N GLU A 128 -14.14 36.00 19.48
CA GLU A 128 -15.54 35.65 19.23
C GLU A 128 -15.67 34.54 18.17
N ALA A 129 -14.87 34.60 17.09
CA ALA A 129 -14.80 33.52 16.10
C ALA A 129 -14.17 32.25 16.68
N ARG A 130 -13.16 32.37 17.55
CA ARG A 130 -12.49 31.24 18.19
C ARG A 130 -13.42 30.46 19.13
N GLU A 131 -14.36 31.13 19.79
CA GLU A 131 -15.39 30.49 20.63
C GLU A 131 -16.60 29.98 19.84
N ALA A 132 -17.06 30.72 18.83
CA ALA A 132 -18.23 30.34 18.03
C ALA A 132 -17.94 29.17 17.07
N PHE A 133 -16.71 29.06 16.56
CA PHE A 133 -16.33 28.04 15.57
C PHE A 133 -16.46 26.59 16.07
N PRO A 134 -15.97 26.19 17.27
CA PRO A 134 -16.17 24.83 17.75
C PRO A 134 -17.66 24.49 17.91
N VAL A 135 -18.48 25.42 18.42
CA VAL A 135 -19.94 25.22 18.59
C VAL A 135 -20.63 25.01 17.23
N ALA A 136 -20.32 25.85 16.24
CA ALA A 136 -20.85 25.71 14.88
C ALA A 136 -20.33 24.45 14.17
N SER A 137 -19.07 24.06 14.39
CA SER A 137 -18.50 22.85 13.78
C SER A 137 -19.18 21.57 14.26
N VAL A 138 -19.56 21.51 15.55
CA VAL A 138 -20.33 20.40 16.12
C VAL A 138 -21.75 20.38 15.54
N ALA A 139 -22.39 21.55 15.40
CA ALA A 139 -23.74 21.64 14.81
C ALA A 139 -23.78 21.24 13.32
N HIS A 140 -22.71 21.49 12.57
CA HIS A 140 -22.62 21.20 11.13
C HIS A 140 -21.85 19.92 10.79
N GLY A 141 -21.39 19.15 11.79
CA GLY A 141 -20.62 17.92 11.56
C GLY A 141 -19.27 18.15 10.86
N ILE A 142 -18.72 19.35 10.94
CA ILE A 142 -17.44 19.68 10.30
C ILE A 142 -16.33 19.04 11.13
N PRO A 143 -15.47 18.20 10.53
CA PRO A 143 -14.42 17.53 11.28
C PRO A 143 -13.50 18.55 11.94
N CYS A 144 -13.25 18.39 13.24
CA CYS A 144 -12.31 19.22 13.98
C CYS A 144 -10.88 19.10 13.38
N LYS A 145 -9.97 20.01 13.73
CA LYS A 145 -8.61 20.05 13.15
C LYS A 145 -7.87 18.70 13.23
N ASP A 146 -8.08 17.94 14.31
CA ASP A 146 -7.48 16.63 14.50
C ASP A 146 -8.16 15.55 13.66
N GLN A 147 -9.48 15.63 13.50
CA GLN A 147 -10.21 14.74 12.59
C GLN A 147 -9.85 14.98 11.13
N ARG A 148 -9.61 16.23 10.70
CA ARG A 148 -9.16 16.52 9.32
C ARG A 148 -7.82 15.85 9.00
N LYS A 149 -6.88 15.85 9.95
CA LYS A 149 -5.59 15.16 9.78
C LYS A 149 -5.74 13.64 9.67
N LEU A 150 -6.64 13.06 10.44
CA LEU A 150 -6.93 11.63 10.37
C LEU A 150 -7.61 11.28 9.03
N VAL A 151 -8.58 12.09 8.59
CA VAL A 151 -9.27 11.91 7.31
C VAL A 151 -8.31 12.04 6.14
N SER A 152 -7.44 13.04 6.12
CA SER A 152 -6.46 13.22 5.05
C SER A 152 -5.43 12.08 5.02
N LYS A 153 -4.99 11.60 6.19
CA LYS A 153 -4.13 10.42 6.29
C LYS A 153 -4.82 9.17 5.75
N ASN A 154 -6.07 8.91 6.15
CA ASN A 154 -6.83 7.77 5.67
C ASN A 154 -7.07 7.83 4.16
N ALA A 155 -7.32 9.02 3.61
CA ALA A 155 -7.45 9.23 2.17
C ALA A 155 -6.14 8.91 1.44
N LEU A 156 -5.00 9.38 1.97
CA LEU A 156 -3.68 9.07 1.42
C LEU A 156 -3.36 7.57 1.49
N ASP A 157 -3.63 6.92 2.61
CA ASP A 157 -3.42 5.48 2.80
C ASP A 157 -4.31 4.67 1.84
N GLY A 158 -5.56 5.10 1.64
CA GLY A 158 -6.47 4.54 0.64
C GLY A 158 -5.96 4.68 -0.80
N CYS A 159 -5.49 5.86 -1.18
CA CYS A 159 -4.88 6.11 -2.49
C CYS A 159 -3.62 5.25 -2.71
N ASN A 160 -2.74 5.17 -1.70
CA ASN A 160 -1.55 4.33 -1.76
C ASN A 160 -1.93 2.84 -1.94
N LYS A 161 -2.91 2.35 -1.18
CA LYS A 161 -3.40 0.97 -1.30
C LYS A 161 -3.95 0.70 -2.70
N PHE A 162 -4.77 1.60 -3.24
CA PHE A 162 -5.34 1.49 -4.58
C PHE A 162 -4.27 1.50 -5.68
N TYR A 163 -3.28 2.39 -5.57
CA TYR A 163 -2.16 2.44 -6.51
C TYR A 163 -1.36 1.13 -6.51
N MET A 164 -1.02 0.60 -5.34
CA MET A 164 -0.31 -0.67 -5.20
C MET A 164 -1.13 -1.84 -5.77
N TRP A 165 -2.43 -1.86 -5.52
CA TRP A 165 -3.35 -2.83 -6.11
C TRP A 165 -3.35 -2.77 -7.64
N LEU A 166 -3.43 -1.56 -8.22
CA LEU A 166 -3.42 -1.36 -9.67
C LEU A 166 -2.10 -1.82 -10.31
N LEU A 167 -0.96 -1.55 -9.66
CA LEU A 167 0.36 -2.02 -10.10
C LEU A 167 0.44 -3.55 -10.14
N ILE A 168 -0.06 -4.22 -9.10
CA ILE A 168 -0.08 -5.69 -9.04
C ILE A 168 -1.05 -6.24 -10.08
N LYS A 169 -2.23 -5.63 -10.24
CA LYS A 169 -3.23 -6.03 -11.24
C LYS A 169 -2.68 -5.98 -12.66
N LYS A 170 -1.90 -4.93 -12.99
CA LYS A 170 -1.25 -4.79 -14.31
C LYS A 170 -0.18 -5.84 -14.57
N LYS A 171 0.55 -6.27 -13.53
CA LYS A 171 1.58 -7.32 -13.62
C LYS A 171 1.01 -8.74 -13.52
N GLU A 172 -0.29 -8.87 -13.30
CA GLU A 172 -1.02 -10.10 -12.94
C GLU A 172 -0.60 -10.69 -11.59
N LYS A 173 0.69 -11.04 -11.44
CA LYS A 173 1.27 -11.67 -10.26
C LYS A 173 2.66 -11.10 -9.98
N VAL A 174 2.97 -10.83 -8.71
CA VAL A 174 4.28 -10.35 -8.28
C VAL A 174 4.89 -11.33 -7.29
N LEU A 175 6.04 -11.90 -7.64
CA LEU A 175 6.83 -12.74 -6.73
C LEU A 175 7.64 -11.85 -5.79
N SER A 176 7.65 -12.19 -4.50
CA SER A 176 8.39 -11.46 -3.47
C SER A 176 8.87 -12.41 -2.38
N GLU A 177 9.94 -12.02 -1.67
CA GLU A 177 10.29 -12.65 -0.40
C GLU A 177 9.56 -11.93 0.73
N ALA A 178 8.96 -12.70 1.64
CA ALA A 178 8.30 -12.18 2.82
C ALA A 178 8.93 -12.76 4.08
N ARG A 179 8.86 -12.00 5.18
CA ARG A 179 9.29 -12.45 6.51
C ARG A 179 8.09 -12.83 7.35
N VAL A 180 8.11 -14.01 7.95
CA VAL A 180 7.06 -14.46 8.86
C VAL A 180 7.12 -13.67 10.17
N LEU A 181 6.07 -12.90 10.49
CA LEU A 181 5.97 -12.11 11.71
C LEU A 181 5.29 -12.86 12.85
N ALA A 182 4.27 -13.67 12.53
CA ALA A 182 3.51 -14.45 13.48
C ALA A 182 3.10 -15.79 12.86
N LEU A 183 3.07 -16.84 13.68
CA LEU A 183 2.61 -18.18 13.30
C LEU A 183 1.56 -18.66 14.29
N GLY A 184 0.59 -19.42 13.79
CA GLY A 184 -0.40 -20.10 14.61
C GLY A 184 -0.93 -21.36 13.93
N PRO A 185 -1.87 -22.09 14.54
CA PRO A 185 -2.40 -23.33 13.97
C PRO A 185 -3.29 -23.13 12.73
N LYS A 186 -3.74 -21.89 12.47
CA LYS A 186 -4.76 -21.58 11.43
C LYS A 186 -4.29 -20.59 10.38
N SER A 187 -3.32 -19.76 10.73
CA SER A 187 -2.84 -18.67 9.90
C SER A 187 -1.45 -18.23 10.30
N MET A 188 -0.79 -17.56 9.37
CA MET A 188 0.46 -16.87 9.59
C MET A 188 0.38 -15.42 9.09
N SER A 189 1.04 -14.51 9.81
CA SER A 189 1.24 -13.14 9.34
C SER A 189 2.63 -13.01 8.74
N ILE A 190 2.72 -12.36 7.58
CA ILE A 190 3.93 -12.13 6.81
C ILE A 190 4.10 -10.65 6.51
N TYR A 191 5.35 -10.19 6.50
CA TYR A 191 5.74 -8.86 6.06
C TYR A 191 6.42 -8.94 4.71
N VAL A 192 5.92 -8.18 3.75
CA VAL A 192 6.47 -8.09 2.38
C VAL A 192 7.29 -6.80 2.30
N PRO A 193 8.63 -6.85 2.37
CA PRO A 193 9.46 -5.65 2.44
C PRO A 193 9.34 -4.76 1.19
N GLN A 194 9.18 -5.37 0.02
CA GLN A 194 9.10 -4.65 -1.27
C GLN A 194 7.91 -3.70 -1.35
N LEU A 195 6.80 -4.03 -0.69
CA LEU A 195 5.60 -3.19 -0.66
C LEU A 195 5.38 -2.53 0.69
N ALA A 196 6.22 -2.85 1.69
CA ALA A 196 6.06 -2.44 3.09
C ALA A 196 4.66 -2.74 3.66
N ILE A 197 4.09 -3.90 3.31
CA ILE A 197 2.76 -4.34 3.80
C ILE A 197 2.86 -5.61 4.65
N GLU A 198 1.96 -5.72 5.60
CA GLU A 198 1.69 -6.94 6.35
C GLU A 198 0.48 -7.67 5.74
N LYS A 199 0.56 -8.99 5.61
CA LYS A 199 -0.51 -9.83 5.09
C LYS A 199 -0.64 -11.12 5.89
N THR A 200 -1.88 -11.58 6.01
CA THR A 200 -2.19 -12.83 6.70
C THR A 200 -2.53 -13.90 5.68
N ILE A 201 -1.83 -15.03 5.73
CA ILE A 201 -2.15 -16.23 4.95
C ILE A 201 -2.85 -17.20 5.90
N CYS A 202 -4.09 -17.55 5.57
CA CYS A 202 -4.90 -18.48 6.37
C CYS A 202 -4.89 -19.85 5.70
N TYR A 203 -4.47 -20.88 6.42
CA TYR A 203 -4.44 -22.27 5.93
C TYR A 203 -5.45 -23.18 6.65
N ASP A 204 -6.28 -22.64 7.53
CA ASP A 204 -7.45 -23.33 8.08
C ASP A 204 -8.43 -23.70 6.95
N ASP A 205 -9.01 -24.89 6.99
CA ASP A 205 -10.04 -25.36 6.05
C ASP A 205 -9.66 -25.22 4.55
N VAL A 206 -8.37 -25.40 4.20
CA VAL A 206 -7.90 -25.42 2.80
C VAL A 206 -7.89 -26.86 2.28
N GLU A 207 -8.61 -27.11 1.19
CA GLU A 207 -8.66 -28.42 0.55
C GLU A 207 -7.27 -28.85 0.06
N GLY A 208 -6.90 -30.10 0.34
CA GLY A 208 -5.62 -30.67 -0.09
C GLY A 208 -4.38 -30.20 0.68
N LEU A 209 -4.54 -29.36 1.70
CA LEU A 209 -3.45 -28.90 2.56
C LEU A 209 -3.58 -29.47 3.97
N THR A 210 -2.60 -30.28 4.38
CA THR A 210 -2.47 -30.75 5.76
C THR A 210 -1.52 -29.81 6.52
N VAL A 211 -1.94 -29.44 7.73
CA VAL A 211 -1.26 -28.45 8.57
C VAL A 211 -0.96 -29.09 9.91
N GLU A 212 0.33 -29.24 10.23
CA GLU A 212 0.77 -29.71 11.54
C GLU A 212 1.41 -28.54 12.30
N TRP A 213 0.84 -28.20 13.45
CA TRP A 213 1.36 -27.16 14.34
C TRP A 213 2.20 -27.79 15.44
N LEU A 214 3.48 -27.40 15.49
CA LEU A 214 4.41 -27.83 16.52
C LEU A 214 4.57 -26.72 17.56
N GLU A 215 3.75 -26.77 18.60
CA GLU A 215 3.71 -25.75 19.66
C GLU A 215 5.08 -25.56 20.35
N ALA A 216 5.80 -26.66 20.61
CA ALA A 216 7.10 -26.64 21.28
C ALA A 216 8.17 -25.81 20.55
N THR A 217 8.11 -25.74 19.23
CA THR A 217 9.06 -25.00 18.39
C THR A 217 8.46 -23.77 17.72
N SER A 218 7.15 -23.55 17.89
CA SER A 218 6.39 -22.52 17.16
C SER A 218 6.60 -22.60 15.66
N THR A 219 6.59 -23.82 15.11
CA THR A 219 6.74 -24.08 13.68
C THR A 219 5.47 -24.71 13.09
N VAL A 220 5.22 -24.43 11.82
CA VAL A 220 4.12 -25.01 11.05
C VAL A 220 4.71 -25.87 9.96
N ILE A 221 4.26 -27.12 9.84
CA ILE A 221 4.57 -27.98 8.71
C ILE A 221 3.35 -27.99 7.79
N LEU A 222 3.55 -27.60 6.53
CA LEU A 222 2.54 -27.61 5.50
C LEU A 222 2.88 -28.72 4.50
N THR A 223 1.94 -29.64 4.31
CA THR A 223 2.12 -30.80 3.44
C THR A 223 0.90 -30.95 2.53
N PHE A 224 1.10 -31.20 1.23
CA PHE A 224 -0.01 -31.55 0.35
C PHE A 224 -0.49 -32.97 0.67
N GLY A 225 -1.79 -33.18 0.74
CA GLY A 225 -2.38 -34.50 1.00
C GLY A 225 -3.64 -34.72 0.18
N ASP A 226 -3.83 -35.95 -0.29
CA ASP A 226 -4.87 -36.34 -1.26
C ASP A 226 -6.29 -36.47 -0.66
N GLY A 227 -6.56 -35.79 0.44
CA GLY A 227 -7.83 -35.93 1.15
C GLY A 227 -7.57 -36.10 2.62
N SER A 228 -7.35 -34.98 3.28
CA SER A 228 -7.63 -34.91 4.71
C SER A 228 -9.12 -35.23 4.90
N LEU A 229 -9.41 -36.45 5.35
CA LEU A 229 -10.69 -36.87 5.94
C LEU A 229 -10.96 -36.16 7.28
N HIS A 230 -10.48 -34.92 7.46
CA HIS A 230 -11.00 -34.09 8.53
C HIS A 230 -12.50 -33.97 8.26
N VAL A 231 -13.28 -34.56 9.16
CA VAL A 231 -14.72 -34.44 9.28
C VAL A 231 -15.02 -32.96 9.29
N ALA A 232 -15.21 -32.39 8.10
CA ALA A 232 -15.45 -30.99 7.93
C ALA A 232 -16.72 -30.70 8.71
N SER A 233 -16.61 -29.80 9.69
CA SER A 233 -17.78 -29.30 10.37
C SER A 233 -18.72 -28.78 9.27
N PRO A 234 -19.97 -29.26 9.16
CA PRO A 234 -20.82 -29.10 7.98
C PRO A 234 -21.18 -27.64 7.63
N THR A 235 -20.70 -26.69 8.41
CA THR A 235 -20.99 -25.26 8.31
C THR A 235 -19.84 -24.43 7.76
N ARG A 236 -18.63 -24.99 7.55
CA ARG A 236 -17.48 -24.21 7.09
C ARG A 236 -17.29 -24.26 5.58
N LYS A 237 -17.09 -23.08 4.99
CA LYS A 237 -16.75 -22.93 3.57
C LYS A 237 -15.30 -23.37 3.38
N ILE A 238 -15.11 -24.54 2.78
CA ILE A 238 -13.80 -25.05 2.38
C ILE A 238 -13.20 -24.11 1.33
N ARG A 239 -11.93 -23.75 1.50
CA ARG A 239 -11.17 -22.91 0.56
C ARG A 239 -10.38 -23.77 -0.40
N MET A 240 -10.23 -23.30 -1.64
CA MET A 240 -9.40 -23.98 -2.62
C MET A 240 -7.92 -23.80 -2.28
N LEU A 241 -7.11 -24.83 -2.54
CA LEU A 241 -5.65 -24.79 -2.35
C LEU A 241 -5.00 -23.56 -2.98
N GLU A 242 -5.50 -23.20 -4.17
CA GLU A 242 -5.05 -22.08 -4.96
C GLU A 242 -5.21 -20.75 -4.24
N GLU A 243 -6.10 -20.61 -3.25
CA GLU A 243 -6.26 -19.37 -2.48
C GLU A 243 -5.06 -19.10 -1.57
N CYS A 244 -4.34 -20.14 -1.14
CA CYS A 244 -3.31 -20.04 -0.11
C CYS A 244 -1.91 -20.38 -0.63
N VAL A 245 -1.81 -21.26 -1.64
CA VAL A 245 -0.53 -21.69 -2.21
C VAL A 245 -0.61 -21.66 -3.74
N MET A 246 0.41 -21.08 -4.37
CA MET A 246 0.66 -21.23 -5.79
C MET A 246 1.75 -22.28 -5.99
N VAL A 247 1.35 -23.43 -6.51
CA VAL A 247 2.23 -24.58 -6.75
C VAL A 247 2.69 -24.58 -8.20
N LYS A 248 4.00 -24.64 -8.43
CA LYS A 248 4.58 -24.95 -9.73
C LYS A 248 5.12 -26.36 -9.77
N SER A 249 5.03 -27.02 -10.93
CA SER A 249 5.75 -28.27 -11.12
C SER A 249 7.25 -27.98 -11.22
N PRO A 250 8.13 -28.72 -10.55
CA PRO A 250 9.57 -28.64 -10.76
C PRO A 250 9.98 -28.87 -12.23
N LEU A 251 9.16 -29.61 -13.00
CA LEU A 251 9.38 -29.86 -14.43
C LEU A 251 9.04 -28.66 -15.31
N GLU A 252 8.18 -27.74 -14.83
CA GLU A 252 7.83 -26.49 -15.52
C GLU A 252 8.86 -25.38 -15.24
N LEU A 253 9.79 -25.61 -14.29
CA LEU A 253 10.95 -24.76 -14.11
C LEU A 253 11.97 -25.16 -15.17
N ASP A 254 11.75 -24.72 -16.42
CA ASP A 254 12.75 -24.88 -17.46
C ASP A 254 14.10 -24.34 -16.94
N PRO A 255 15.17 -25.14 -16.93
CA PRO A 255 16.52 -24.64 -16.69
C PRO A 255 16.92 -23.79 -17.90
N GLY A 256 16.41 -22.56 -17.94
CA GLY A 256 16.62 -21.61 -19.03
C GLY A 256 18.12 -21.31 -19.20
N PRO A 257 18.63 -21.32 -20.45
CA PRO A 257 20.05 -21.38 -20.73
C PRO A 257 20.78 -20.10 -20.32
N SER A 258 22.05 -20.26 -19.95
CA SER A 258 23.06 -19.21 -19.78
C SER A 258 23.27 -18.43 -21.10
N GLY A 259 22.27 -17.68 -21.57
CA GLY A 259 22.23 -17.03 -22.87
C GLY A 259 21.62 -15.65 -22.77
N ILE A 260 22.48 -14.65 -22.89
CA ILE A 260 22.21 -13.21 -22.90
C ILE A 260 21.08 -12.90 -23.91
N SER A 261 19.91 -12.50 -23.43
CA SER A 261 18.92 -11.83 -24.28
C SER A 261 18.35 -10.63 -23.54
N ALA A 262 18.95 -9.48 -23.82
CA ALA A 262 18.51 -8.18 -23.36
C ALA A 262 17.28 -7.76 -24.18
N SER A 263 16.09 -8.05 -23.67
CA SER A 263 14.87 -7.36 -24.09
C SER A 263 14.33 -6.53 -22.92
N SER A 264 14.47 -5.23 -23.15
CA SER A 264 14.19 -4.05 -22.34
C SER A 264 12.82 -3.96 -21.64
N SER A 265 12.86 -3.21 -20.53
CA SER A 265 11.80 -2.39 -19.91
C SER A 265 10.92 -3.01 -18.82
N SER A 266 11.53 -3.36 -17.67
CA SER A 266 10.98 -3.14 -16.31
C SER A 266 12.04 -3.49 -15.23
N ALA A 267 13.31 -3.18 -15.48
CA ALA A 267 14.45 -3.64 -14.69
C ALA A 267 14.81 -2.71 -13.52
N LEU A 268 13.89 -2.56 -12.56
CA LEU A 268 14.27 -2.09 -11.21
C LEU A 268 14.21 -3.21 -10.15
N TYR A 269 14.03 -4.48 -10.55
CA TYR A 269 14.15 -5.66 -9.69
C TYR A 269 14.73 -6.89 -10.44
N SER A 270 15.57 -6.68 -11.45
CA SER A 270 16.21 -7.76 -12.20
C SER A 270 17.39 -8.33 -11.43
N GLY A 271 17.31 -9.60 -11.00
CA GLY A 271 18.51 -10.39 -10.71
C GLY A 271 18.34 -11.64 -9.85
N LEU A 272 17.37 -11.69 -8.94
CA LEU A 272 17.18 -12.85 -8.07
C LEU A 272 15.89 -13.57 -8.46
N GLU A 273 16.04 -14.65 -9.23
CA GLU A 273 14.98 -15.61 -9.44
C GLU A 273 14.60 -16.21 -8.08
N ILE A 274 13.41 -15.88 -7.61
CA ILE A 274 12.90 -16.38 -6.34
C ILE A 274 12.60 -17.86 -6.52
N GLN A 275 13.35 -18.73 -5.83
CA GLN A 275 13.11 -20.16 -5.89
C GLN A 275 11.84 -20.53 -5.12
N PRO A 276 10.98 -21.42 -5.68
CA PRO A 276 9.82 -21.91 -4.96
C PRO A 276 10.23 -22.81 -3.80
N LEU A 277 9.42 -22.83 -2.74
CA LEU A 277 9.57 -23.78 -1.64
C LEU A 277 9.21 -25.19 -2.11
N VAL A 278 9.93 -26.21 -1.67
CA VAL A 278 9.57 -27.60 -1.98
C VAL A 278 8.72 -28.15 -0.84
N PHE A 279 7.58 -28.76 -1.15
CA PHE A 279 6.72 -29.41 -0.16
C PHE A 279 7.20 -30.84 0.16
N PRO A 280 7.05 -31.31 1.42
CA PRO A 280 6.48 -30.60 2.58
C PRO A 280 7.41 -29.48 3.08
N ILE A 281 6.82 -28.39 3.58
CA ILE A 281 7.57 -27.22 4.07
C ILE A 281 7.40 -27.03 5.57
N THR A 282 8.52 -26.80 6.26
CA THR A 282 8.55 -26.33 7.64
C THR A 282 8.78 -24.83 7.69
N VAL A 283 7.82 -24.07 8.22
CA VAL A 283 7.88 -22.61 8.37
C VAL A 283 8.07 -22.25 9.84
N GLY A 284 9.08 -21.42 10.12
CA GLY A 284 9.38 -20.91 11.46
C GLY A 284 9.16 -19.40 11.59
N LEU A 285 9.04 -18.92 12.82
CA LEU A 285 8.94 -17.50 13.11
C LEU A 285 10.17 -16.76 12.56
N LEU A 286 9.97 -15.59 11.95
CA LEU A 286 11.01 -14.78 11.31
C LEU A 286 11.71 -15.44 10.11
N SER A 287 11.27 -16.62 9.66
CA SER A 287 11.78 -17.22 8.42
C SER A 287 11.42 -16.37 7.21
N THR A 288 12.27 -16.45 6.18
CA THR A 288 11.99 -15.85 4.87
C THR A 288 11.27 -16.89 4.01
N VAL A 289 10.10 -16.55 3.51
CA VAL A 289 9.30 -17.41 2.63
C VAL A 289 8.99 -16.69 1.31
N PRO A 290 9.14 -17.34 0.16
CA PRO A 290 8.70 -16.79 -1.10
C PRO A 290 7.17 -16.78 -1.20
N VAL A 291 6.63 -15.68 -1.70
CA VAL A 291 5.19 -15.43 -1.82
C VAL A 291 4.83 -14.84 -3.17
N VAL A 292 3.59 -15.09 -3.58
CA VAL A 292 2.95 -14.47 -4.75
C VAL A 292 1.90 -13.50 -4.27
N LEU A 293 2.00 -12.27 -4.76
CA LEU A 293 1.03 -11.22 -4.51
C LEU A 293 0.14 -11.08 -5.74
N HIS A 294 -1.16 -11.02 -5.51
CA HIS A 294 -2.15 -10.80 -6.55
C HIS A 294 -3.22 -9.82 -6.06
N ALA A 295 -3.74 -9.05 -7.00
CA ALA A 295 -4.82 -8.11 -6.76
C ALA A 295 -6.14 -8.87 -6.61
N VAL A 296 -6.89 -8.58 -5.55
CA VAL A 296 -8.21 -9.17 -5.27
C VAL A 296 -9.24 -8.06 -5.17
N GLY A 297 -10.48 -8.40 -5.53
CA GLY A 297 -11.63 -7.51 -5.49
C GLY A 297 -11.81 -6.67 -6.75
N GLU A 298 -12.98 -6.07 -6.87
CA GLU A 298 -13.38 -5.24 -7.99
C GLU A 298 -14.17 -4.03 -7.47
N GLY A 299 -13.91 -2.84 -8.04
CA GLY A 299 -14.56 -1.61 -7.63
C GLY A 299 -14.18 -1.15 -6.21
N ALA A 300 -15.16 -1.11 -5.30
CA ALA A 300 -15.03 -0.44 -4.01
C ALA A 300 -14.23 -1.21 -2.95
N CYS A 301 -14.04 -2.53 -3.11
CA CYS A 301 -13.30 -3.35 -2.15
C CYS A 301 -12.02 -3.89 -2.80
N VAL A 302 -11.00 -3.04 -2.90
CA VAL A 302 -9.68 -3.46 -3.39
C VAL A 302 -8.81 -3.99 -2.26
N ASP A 303 -8.22 -5.17 -2.46
CA ASP A 303 -7.22 -5.69 -1.55
C ASP A 303 -6.11 -6.46 -2.27
N ILE A 304 -4.97 -6.58 -1.59
CA ILE A 304 -3.83 -7.36 -2.07
C ILE A 304 -3.84 -8.67 -1.28
N SER A 305 -3.92 -9.79 -1.96
CA SER A 305 -3.81 -11.10 -1.31
C SER A 305 -2.42 -11.69 -1.55
N ALA A 306 -1.96 -12.49 -0.58
CA ALA A 306 -0.66 -13.14 -0.60
C ALA A 306 -0.85 -14.66 -0.52
N ARG A 307 -0.10 -15.39 -1.34
CA ARG A 307 -0.07 -16.86 -1.39
C ARG A 307 1.36 -17.33 -1.21
N LEU A 308 1.57 -18.49 -0.60
CA LEU A 308 2.88 -19.13 -0.59
C LEU A 308 3.29 -19.51 -2.01
N TYR A 309 4.55 -19.29 -2.37
CA TYR A 309 5.10 -19.77 -3.63
C TYR A 309 5.86 -21.07 -3.39
N GLY A 310 5.36 -22.16 -3.96
CA GLY A 310 5.94 -23.47 -3.75
C GLY A 310 5.92 -24.36 -4.98
N SER A 311 6.48 -25.54 -4.80
CA SER A 311 6.62 -26.59 -5.78
C SER A 311 6.40 -27.94 -5.11
N SER A 312 5.83 -28.86 -5.86
CA SER A 312 5.53 -30.22 -5.40
C SER A 312 5.82 -31.20 -6.54
N TYR A 313 6.36 -32.36 -6.19
CA TYR A 313 6.57 -33.46 -7.13
C TYR A 313 5.31 -34.33 -7.32
N LEU A 314 4.27 -34.12 -6.52
CA LEU A 314 3.08 -34.98 -6.43
C LEU A 314 1.91 -34.49 -7.30
N LYS A 315 2.19 -33.92 -8.48
CA LYS A 315 1.16 -33.36 -9.36
C LYS A 315 0.55 -34.42 -10.29
#